data_AF-A0A6N9V741-F1
#
_entry.id   AF-A0A6N9V741-F1
#
_cell.length_a   1.000
_cell.length_b   1.000
_cell.length_c   1.000
_cell.angle_alpha   90.00
_cell.angle_beta   90.00
_cell.angle_gamma   90.00
#
_symmetry.space_group_name_H-M   'P 1'
#
loop_
_entity.id
_entity.type
_entity.pdbx_description
1 polymer ?
#
loop_
_entity_poly.entity_id
_entity_poly.type
_entity_poly.pdbx_seq_one_letter_code
_entity_poly.pdbx_strand_id
1 'polypeptide(L)'
;MTTAIVIIVAVLVVAAAVYFFVIRRGPVGGRSLQSRFGPEYDRVVARHGGDTKAAEQELGERVKLHGDLEKRPLTEAARAEYTARWARTQEQFVDSPQQALHEADALLADLSRDRGFPAGESFEERADALSVHHPRHIDGYRRVHTARSDGTGTEEMREAFVDARNLFDALLADGPAPRRQDNRQLTKGQGTS
;
A
#
# COMPACT_ATOMS: atom_id res chain seq x y z
N MET A 1 11.99 -36.17 -36.99
CA MET A 1 11.77 -34.86 -37.65
C MET A 1 10.57 -34.12 -37.07
N THR A 2 9.43 -34.78 -36.85
CA THR A 2 8.23 -34.21 -36.20
C THR A 2 8.46 -33.68 -34.79
N THR A 3 9.23 -34.40 -33.95
CA THR A 3 9.53 -33.99 -32.57
C THR A 3 10.34 -32.68 -32.50
N ALA A 4 11.30 -32.49 -33.40
CA ALA A 4 12.09 -31.26 -33.47
C ALA A 4 11.24 -30.04 -33.86
N ILE A 5 10.28 -30.22 -34.77
CA ILE A 5 9.37 -29.14 -35.21
C ILE A 5 8.44 -28.73 -34.07
N VAL A 6 7.91 -29.68 -33.29
CA VAL A 6 7.04 -29.39 -32.13
C VAL A 6 7.77 -28.58 -31.06
N ILE A 7 9.03 -28.89 -30.77
CA ILE A 7 9.85 -28.17 -29.79
C ILE A 7 10.09 -26.73 -30.26
N ILE A 8 10.43 -26.52 -31.54
CA ILE A 8 10.67 -25.18 -32.09
C ILE A 8 9.41 -24.32 -32.02
N VAL A 9 8.25 -24.87 -32.37
CA VAL A 9 6.97 -24.16 -32.30
C VAL A 9 6.61 -23.82 -30.84
N ALA A 10 6.81 -24.75 -29.90
CA ALA A 10 6.57 -24.50 -28.48
C ALA A 10 7.47 -23.37 -27.93
N VAL A 11 8.76 -23.37 -28.29
CA VAL A 11 9.70 -22.31 -27.88
C VAL A 11 9.29 -20.96 -28.48
N LEU A 12 8.85 -20.92 -29.74
CA LEU A 12 8.37 -19.68 -30.38
C LEU A 12 7.09 -19.14 -29.74
N VAL A 13 6.16 -20.02 -29.35
CA VAL A 13 4.92 -19.63 -28.66
C VAL A 13 5.22 -19.10 -27.26
N VAL A 14 6.13 -19.75 -26.52
CA VAL A 14 6.56 -19.27 -25.20
C VAL A 14 7.32 -17.95 -25.32
N ALA A 15 8.23 -17.81 -26.29
CA ALA A 15 8.93 -16.57 -26.54
C ALA A 15 7.99 -15.43 -26.95
N ALA A 16 6.99 -15.71 -27.79
CA ALA A 16 5.95 -14.74 -28.17
C ALA A 16 5.06 -14.37 -26.98
N ALA A 17 4.71 -15.32 -26.11
CA ALA A 17 3.93 -15.06 -24.91
C ALA A 17 4.70 -14.21 -23.89
N VAL A 18 5.98 -14.51 -23.68
CA VAL A 18 6.89 -13.72 -22.82
C VAL A 18 7.07 -12.32 -23.42
N TYR A 19 7.33 -12.21 -24.72
CA TYR A 19 7.43 -10.94 -25.44
C TYR A 19 6.16 -10.10 -25.31
N PHE A 20 4.99 -10.71 -25.48
CA PHE A 20 3.70 -10.05 -25.35
C PHE A 20 3.39 -9.62 -23.90
N PHE A 21 3.79 -10.41 -22.90
CA PHE A 21 3.62 -10.09 -21.48
C PHE A 21 4.57 -8.97 -21.02
N VAL A 22 5.79 -8.94 -21.54
CA VAL A 22 6.79 -7.90 -21.26
C VAL A 22 6.43 -6.58 -21.97
N ILE A 23 5.87 -6.61 -23.18
CA ILE A 23 5.47 -5.39 -23.91
C ILE A 23 4.16 -4.79 -23.42
N ARG A 24 3.27 -5.59 -22.80
CA ARG A 24 2.13 -5.02 -22.05
C ARG A 24 2.55 -4.31 -20.76
N ARG A 25 3.80 -4.46 -20.31
CA ARG A 25 4.48 -3.54 -19.37
C ARG A 25 5.18 -2.40 -20.13
N GLY A 26 4.53 -1.83 -21.15
CA GLY A 26 5.00 -0.62 -21.83
C GLY A 26 5.05 0.59 -20.87
N PRO A 27 5.82 1.64 -21.18
CA PRO A 27 6.12 2.73 -20.27
C PRO A 27 4.80 3.37 -19.82
N VAL A 28 4.56 3.29 -18.52
CA VAL A 28 3.41 3.86 -17.82
C VAL A 28 3.56 5.38 -17.95
N GLY A 29 3.11 5.94 -19.08
CA GLY A 29 3.24 7.36 -19.38
C GLY A 29 2.63 8.20 -18.26
N GLY A 30 3.25 9.33 -17.95
CA GLY A 30 2.95 10.21 -16.81
C GLY A 30 1.50 10.34 -16.39
N ARG A 31 0.57 10.41 -17.35
CA ARG A 31 -0.88 10.50 -17.10
C ARG A 31 -1.44 9.31 -16.28
N SER A 32 -0.87 8.12 -16.46
CA SER A 32 -1.24 6.92 -15.70
C SER A 32 -0.57 6.85 -14.32
N LEU A 33 0.65 7.38 -14.17
CA LEU A 33 1.30 7.53 -12.86
C LEU A 33 0.62 8.62 -12.03
N GLN A 34 0.31 9.78 -12.62
CA GLN A 34 -0.42 10.86 -11.97
C GLN A 34 -1.80 10.39 -11.49
N SER A 35 -2.55 9.63 -12.32
CA SER A 35 -3.84 9.08 -11.89
C SER A 35 -3.70 8.05 -10.76
N ARG A 36 -2.60 7.28 -10.73
CA ARG A 36 -2.35 6.27 -9.70
C ARG A 36 -1.92 6.90 -8.37
N PHE A 37 -0.94 7.80 -8.41
CA PHE A 37 -0.32 8.40 -7.24
C PHE A 37 -1.07 9.63 -6.72
N GLY A 38 -1.87 10.31 -7.55
CA GLY A 38 -2.64 11.48 -7.15
C GLY A 38 -1.76 12.53 -6.47
N PRO A 39 -2.06 12.98 -5.23
CA PRO A 39 -1.24 13.97 -4.51
C PRO A 39 0.24 13.61 -4.36
N GLU A 40 0.58 12.31 -4.23
CA GLU A 40 1.98 11.89 -4.13
C GLU A 40 2.75 12.18 -5.43
N TYR A 41 2.08 12.19 -6.60
CA TYR A 41 2.72 12.60 -7.85
C TYR A 41 3.19 14.06 -7.76
N ASP A 42 2.29 14.97 -7.36
CA ASP A 42 2.59 16.40 -7.26
C ASP A 42 3.70 16.65 -6.23
N ARG A 43 3.70 15.92 -5.11
CA ARG A 43 4.77 15.97 -4.11
C ARG A 43 6.12 15.53 -4.67
N VAL A 44 6.17 14.43 -5.41
CA VAL A 44 7.43 13.94 -6.00
C VAL A 44 7.94 14.90 -7.08
N VAL A 45 7.06 15.47 -7.91
CA VAL A 45 7.42 16.53 -8.86
C VAL A 45 7.99 17.76 -8.16
N ALA A 46 7.36 18.23 -7.07
CA ALA A 46 7.86 19.36 -6.30
C ALA A 46 9.25 19.10 -5.70
N ARG A 47 9.49 17.89 -5.19
CA ARG A 47 10.81 17.48 -4.67
C ARG A 47 11.91 17.47 -5.75
N HIS A 48 11.54 17.18 -7.00
CA HIS A 48 12.44 17.28 -8.16
C HIS A 48 12.45 18.68 -8.80
N GLY A 49 12.01 19.71 -8.09
CA GLY A 49 12.05 21.10 -8.58
C GLY A 49 11.17 21.35 -9.81
N GLY A 50 10.11 20.55 -10.00
CA GLY A 50 9.23 20.61 -11.17
C GLY A 50 9.64 19.70 -12.33
N ASP A 51 10.74 18.95 -12.22
CA ASP A 51 11.13 17.97 -13.24
C ASP A 51 10.21 16.74 -13.21
N THR A 52 9.18 16.81 -14.06
CA THR A 52 8.21 15.73 -14.25
C THR A 52 8.83 14.43 -14.73
N LYS A 53 9.91 14.48 -15.53
CA LYS A 53 10.54 13.27 -16.07
C LYS A 53 11.29 12.52 -14.99
N ALA A 54 12.05 13.23 -14.15
CA ALA A 54 12.73 12.64 -12.99
C ALA A 54 11.72 12.06 -12.00
N ALA A 55 10.62 12.77 -11.75
CA ALA A 55 9.54 12.32 -10.88
C ALA A 55 8.86 11.03 -11.40
N GLU A 56 8.51 11.00 -12.68
CA GLU A 56 7.91 9.82 -13.32
C GLU A 56 8.86 8.61 -13.32
N GLN A 57 10.16 8.83 -13.49
CA GLN A 57 11.17 7.77 -13.41
C GLN A 57 11.19 7.15 -12.00
N GLU A 58 11.30 7.98 -10.95
CA GLU A 58 11.32 7.50 -9.56
C GLU A 58 10.02 6.75 -9.21
N LEU A 59 8.85 7.32 -9.55
CA LEU A 59 7.56 6.66 -9.29
C LEU A 59 7.44 5.35 -10.06
N GLY A 60 7.93 5.30 -11.29
CA GLY A 60 8.02 4.08 -12.09
C GLY A 60 8.90 3.01 -11.44
N GLU A 61 10.04 3.40 -10.87
CA GLU A 61 10.93 2.50 -10.12
C GLU A 61 10.25 1.95 -8.86
N ARG A 62 9.55 2.80 -8.08
CA ARG A 62 8.77 2.33 -6.93
C ARG A 62 7.71 1.31 -7.32
N VAL A 63 6.97 1.56 -8.40
CA VAL A 63 5.97 0.60 -8.92
C VAL A 63 6.64 -0.70 -9.34
N LYS A 64 7.80 -0.64 -9.99
CA LYS A 64 8.55 -1.83 -10.40
C LYS A 64 9.01 -2.66 -9.20
N LEU A 65 9.44 -2.02 -8.12
CA LEU A 65 9.96 -2.69 -6.93
C LEU A 65 8.86 -3.22 -6.01
N HIS A 66 7.79 -2.44 -5.79
CA HIS A 66 6.78 -2.73 -4.77
C HIS A 66 5.38 -3.01 -5.34
N GLY A 67 5.18 -2.92 -6.65
CA GLY A 67 3.87 -3.07 -7.28
C GLY A 67 3.27 -4.47 -7.16
N ASP A 68 4.12 -5.49 -7.15
CA ASP A 68 3.72 -6.91 -7.07
C ASP A 68 3.67 -7.42 -5.61
N LEU A 69 3.64 -6.52 -4.63
CA LEU A 69 3.61 -6.87 -3.21
C LEU A 69 2.31 -7.60 -2.82
N GLU A 70 2.45 -8.78 -2.21
CA GLU A 70 1.31 -9.56 -1.74
C GLU A 70 0.81 -9.03 -0.39
N LYS A 71 -0.37 -8.38 -0.42
CA LYS A 71 -1.03 -7.87 0.78
C LYS A 71 -1.56 -9.02 1.64
N ARG A 72 -1.14 -9.07 2.89
CA ARG A 72 -1.62 -10.05 3.86
C ARG A 72 -2.90 -9.56 4.54
N PRO A 73 -3.94 -10.40 4.66
CA PRO A 73 -5.14 -10.07 5.43
C PRO A 73 -4.83 -10.11 6.93
N LEU A 74 -5.47 -9.21 7.70
CA LEU A 74 -5.46 -9.29 9.15
C LEU A 74 -6.52 -10.26 9.66
N THR A 75 -6.19 -10.98 10.72
CA THR A 75 -7.18 -11.69 11.52
C THR A 75 -8.08 -10.68 12.24
N GLU A 76 -9.30 -11.10 12.62
CA GLU A 76 -10.20 -10.25 13.40
C GLU A 76 -9.58 -9.86 14.76
N ALA A 77 -8.84 -10.79 15.38
CA ALA A 77 -8.12 -10.52 16.63
C ALA A 77 -7.04 -9.44 16.46
N ALA A 78 -6.20 -9.54 15.41
CA ALA A 78 -5.18 -8.52 15.13
C ALA A 78 -5.82 -7.16 14.84
N ARG A 79 -6.91 -7.13 14.06
CA ARG A 79 -7.68 -5.90 13.80
C ARG A 79 -8.16 -5.26 15.11
N ALA A 80 -8.77 -6.04 15.99
CA ALA A 80 -9.25 -5.56 17.29
C ALA A 80 -8.10 -5.02 18.17
N GLU A 81 -6.96 -5.71 18.18
CA GLU A 81 -5.76 -5.28 18.90
C GLU A 81 -5.23 -3.94 18.39
N TYR A 82 -5.05 -3.80 17.07
CA TYR A 82 -4.60 -2.55 16.46
C TYR A 82 -5.56 -1.39 16.73
N THR A 83 -6.88 -1.63 16.63
CA THR A 83 -7.90 -0.62 16.97
C THR A 83 -7.80 -0.20 18.43
N ALA A 84 -7.63 -1.13 19.37
CA ALA A 84 -7.47 -0.82 20.78
C ALA A 84 -6.17 -0.07 21.08
N ARG A 85 -5.06 -0.43 20.42
CA ARG A 85 -3.79 0.29 20.52
C ARG A 85 -3.95 1.73 20.04
N TRP A 86 -4.55 1.94 18.86
CA TRP A 86 -4.82 3.29 18.35
C TRP A 86 -5.66 4.14 19.31
N ALA A 87 -6.71 3.57 19.90
CA ALA A 87 -7.56 4.28 20.85
C ALA A 87 -6.77 4.78 22.07
N ARG A 88 -5.90 3.92 22.64
CA ARG A 88 -4.99 4.32 23.74
C ARG A 88 -4.03 5.42 23.32
N THR A 89 -3.46 5.33 22.11
CA THR A 89 -2.57 6.36 21.58
C THR A 89 -3.30 7.71 21.44
N GLN A 90 -4.56 7.70 21.02
CA GLN A 90 -5.37 8.91 20.90
C GLN A 90 -5.69 9.54 22.26
N GLU A 91 -6.00 8.74 23.28
CA GLU A 91 -6.16 9.22 24.66
C GLU A 91 -4.87 9.88 25.16
N GLN A 92 -3.73 9.21 24.93
CA GLN A 92 -2.41 9.72 25.31
C GLN A 92 -2.03 11.01 24.58
N PHE A 93 -2.55 11.26 23.38
CA PHE A 93 -2.27 12.48 22.63
C PHE A 93 -2.73 13.74 23.39
N VAL A 94 -3.78 13.63 24.22
CA VAL A 94 -4.29 14.77 25.01
C VAL A 94 -3.26 15.23 26.05
N ASP A 95 -2.63 14.28 26.74
CA ASP A 95 -1.70 14.56 27.83
C ASP A 95 -0.24 14.66 27.36
N SER A 96 0.12 13.96 26.30
CA SER A 96 1.48 13.82 25.80
C SER A 96 1.52 13.68 24.26
N PRO A 97 1.26 14.77 23.52
CA PRO A 97 1.21 14.77 22.05
C PRO A 97 2.44 14.16 21.38
N GLN A 98 3.64 14.52 21.84
CA GLN A 98 4.90 14.02 21.29
C GLN A 98 5.00 12.50 21.42
N GLN A 99 4.75 11.96 22.61
CA GLN A 99 4.84 10.54 22.88
C GLN A 99 3.77 9.76 22.08
N ALA A 100 2.57 10.33 21.93
CA ALA A 100 1.53 9.74 21.10
C ALA A 100 1.90 9.69 19.61
N LEU A 101 2.63 10.68 19.09
CA LEU A 101 3.16 10.62 17.72
C LEU A 101 4.21 9.51 17.54
N HIS A 102 5.11 9.33 18.50
CA HIS A 102 6.05 8.21 18.47
C HIS A 102 5.35 6.86 18.47
N GLU A 103 4.32 6.69 19.31
CA GLU A 103 3.54 5.46 19.35
C GLU A 103 2.73 5.26 18.06
N ALA A 104 2.17 6.33 17.48
CA ALA A 104 1.47 6.26 16.20
C ALA A 104 2.39 5.84 15.04
N ASP A 105 3.62 6.37 14.98
CA ASP A 105 4.63 5.98 13.97
C ASP A 105 4.97 4.48 14.11
N ALA A 106 5.22 4.03 15.34
CA ALA A 106 5.51 2.63 15.63
C ALA A 106 4.34 1.71 15.28
N LEU A 107 3.11 2.13 15.62
CA LEU A 107 1.88 1.39 15.33
C LEU A 107 1.64 1.25 13.82
N LEU A 108 1.85 2.30 13.04
CA LEU A 108 1.75 2.28 11.58
C LEU A 108 2.85 1.39 10.96
N ALA A 109 4.07 1.45 11.49
CA ALA A 109 5.15 0.57 11.06
C ALA A 109 4.80 -0.91 11.30
N ASP A 110 4.36 -1.25 12.52
CA ASP A 110 3.90 -2.59 12.89
C ASP A 110 2.77 -3.08 11.97
N LEU A 111 1.71 -2.27 11.84
CA LEU A 111 0.55 -2.61 11.03
C LEU A 111 0.95 -2.83 9.57
N SER A 112 1.78 -1.95 9.00
CA SER A 112 2.25 -2.12 7.62
C SER A 112 3.03 -3.43 7.42
N ARG A 113 3.91 -3.79 8.37
CA ARG A 113 4.67 -5.04 8.33
C ARG A 113 3.74 -6.25 8.35
N ASP A 114 2.76 -6.26 9.24
CA ASP A 114 1.81 -7.37 9.37
C ASP A 114 0.94 -7.51 8.11
N ARG A 115 0.74 -6.41 7.38
CA ARG A 115 0.09 -6.35 6.06
C ARG A 115 0.97 -6.77 4.90
N GLY A 116 2.22 -7.14 5.15
CA GLY A 116 3.17 -7.63 4.16
C GLY A 116 4.02 -6.56 3.50
N PHE A 117 3.94 -5.30 3.94
CA PHE A 117 4.86 -4.25 3.48
C PHE A 117 6.28 -4.52 4.00
N PRO A 118 7.32 -4.00 3.31
CA PRO A 118 8.70 -4.19 3.74
C PRO A 118 8.88 -3.81 5.20
N ALA A 119 9.35 -4.77 5.98
CA ALA A 119 9.73 -4.59 7.37
C ALA A 119 11.07 -3.87 7.53
N GLY A 120 11.69 -3.46 6.40
CA GLY A 120 13.08 -3.02 6.28
C GLY A 120 13.51 -1.96 7.27
N GLU A 121 14.83 -1.80 7.39
CA GLU A 121 15.49 -1.01 8.43
C GLU A 121 15.21 0.50 8.33
N SER A 122 14.76 1.01 7.16
CA SER A 122 14.52 2.44 6.93
C SER A 122 13.04 2.80 6.76
N PHE A 123 12.70 4.02 7.18
CA PHE A 123 11.38 4.61 6.98
C PHE A 123 11.06 4.79 5.49
N GLU A 124 12.07 5.16 4.70
CA GLU A 124 11.97 5.51 3.29
C GLU A 124 11.52 4.33 2.43
N GLU A 125 12.10 3.14 2.61
CA GLU A 125 11.72 1.96 1.84
C GLU A 125 10.25 1.59 2.07
N ARG A 126 9.81 1.65 3.34
CA ARG A 126 8.41 1.42 3.71
C ARG A 126 7.50 2.50 3.15
N ALA A 127 7.92 3.76 3.24
CA ALA A 127 7.19 4.90 2.72
C ALA A 127 7.01 4.84 1.20
N ASP A 128 7.99 4.31 0.48
CA ASP A 128 7.95 4.08 -0.96
C ASP A 128 7.00 2.93 -1.30
N ALA A 129 7.08 1.79 -0.61
CA ALA A 129 6.15 0.69 -0.80
C ALA A 129 4.70 1.10 -0.50
N LEU A 130 4.46 1.79 0.61
CA LEU A 130 3.14 2.32 0.97
C LEU A 130 2.65 3.34 -0.08
N SER A 131 3.53 4.15 -0.68
CA SER A 131 3.12 5.13 -1.69
C SER A 131 2.53 4.48 -2.95
N VAL A 132 2.95 3.25 -3.27
CA VAL A 132 2.48 2.51 -4.45
C VAL A 132 1.06 1.95 -4.25
N HIS A 133 0.69 1.64 -3.01
CA HIS A 133 -0.55 0.94 -2.65
C HIS A 133 -1.59 1.82 -1.92
N HIS A 134 -1.11 2.83 -1.18
CA HIS A 134 -1.91 3.80 -0.43
C HIS A 134 -1.50 5.25 -0.74
N PRO A 135 -1.38 5.65 -2.02
CA PRO A 135 -0.81 6.94 -2.42
C PRO A 135 -1.53 8.15 -1.80
N ARG A 136 -2.84 8.07 -1.59
CA ARG A 136 -3.65 9.17 -1.03
C ARG A 136 -3.50 9.35 0.48
N HIS A 137 -2.92 8.37 1.19
CA HIS A 137 -2.82 8.37 2.65
C HIS A 137 -1.39 8.43 3.15
N ILE A 138 -0.41 8.37 2.24
CA ILE A 138 1.00 8.23 2.57
C ILE A 138 1.61 9.51 3.17
N ASP A 139 0.98 10.66 2.92
CA ASP A 139 1.35 11.94 3.53
C ASP A 139 1.18 11.93 5.04
N GLY A 140 0.14 11.27 5.56
CA GLY A 140 -0.07 11.16 7.02
C GLY A 140 1.08 10.44 7.71
N TYR A 141 1.60 9.38 7.09
CA TYR A 141 2.77 8.67 7.62
C TYR A 141 4.03 9.55 7.63
N ARG A 142 4.26 10.30 6.54
CA ARG A 142 5.39 11.23 6.45
C ARG A 142 5.29 12.34 7.49
N ARG A 143 4.11 12.93 7.65
CA ARG A 143 3.87 14.00 8.64
C ARG A 143 4.12 13.51 10.05
N VAL A 144 3.60 12.34 10.45
CA VAL A 144 3.89 11.77 11.78
C VAL A 144 5.38 11.51 11.95
N HIS A 145 6.04 10.93 10.95
CA HIS A 145 7.46 10.63 11.04
C HIS A 145 8.35 11.89 11.16
N THR A 146 7.95 13.01 10.56
CA THR A 146 8.63 14.29 10.74
C THR A 146 8.28 14.94 12.08
N ALA A 147 7.00 14.96 12.44
CA ALA A 147 6.46 15.62 13.63
C ALA A 147 6.90 14.98 14.96
N ARG A 148 7.37 13.73 14.94
CA ARG A 148 8.00 13.09 16.11
C ARG A 148 9.37 13.68 16.49
N SER A 149 9.87 14.65 15.74
CA SER A 149 11.08 15.40 16.10
C SER A 149 10.75 16.45 17.16
N ASP A 150 11.70 16.76 18.03
CA ASP A 150 11.52 17.79 19.06
C ASP A 150 11.31 19.17 18.43
N GLY A 151 10.46 20.00 19.06
CA GLY A 151 10.22 21.38 18.65
C GLY A 151 9.10 21.58 17.62
N THR A 152 8.40 20.52 17.22
CA THR A 152 7.19 20.62 16.39
C THR A 152 6.07 21.32 17.16
N GLY A 153 5.25 22.13 16.49
CA GLY A 153 4.10 22.80 17.13
C GLY A 153 2.97 21.82 17.44
N THR A 154 2.24 22.02 18.54
CA THR A 154 1.11 21.14 18.92
C THR A 154 0.00 21.07 17.88
N GLU A 155 -0.21 22.13 17.09
CA GLU A 155 -1.19 22.10 15.99
C GLU A 155 -0.69 21.21 14.84
N GLU A 156 0.58 21.32 14.46
CA GLU A 156 1.19 20.46 13.43
C GLU A 156 1.15 18.99 13.85
N MET A 157 1.37 18.70 15.14
CA MET A 157 1.21 17.36 15.69
C MET A 157 -0.22 16.86 15.57
N ARG A 158 -1.22 17.73 15.81
CA ARG A 158 -2.64 17.36 15.70
C ARG A 158 -2.99 17.02 14.26
N GLU A 159 -2.58 17.85 13.30
CA GLU A 159 -2.79 17.60 11.87
C GLU A 159 -2.13 16.29 11.43
N ALA A 160 -0.87 16.06 11.84
CA ALA A 160 -0.16 14.83 11.55
C ALA A 160 -0.89 13.60 12.10
N PHE A 161 -1.39 13.68 13.34
CA PHE A 161 -2.12 12.58 13.98
C PHE A 161 -3.44 12.25 13.26
N VAL A 162 -4.18 13.28 12.83
CA VAL A 162 -5.41 13.12 12.04
C VAL A 162 -5.11 12.46 10.69
N ASP A 163 -4.05 12.86 10.01
CA ASP A 163 -3.70 12.25 8.73
C ASP A 163 -3.19 10.81 8.86
N ALA A 164 -2.46 10.51 9.94
CA ALA A 164 -2.06 9.14 10.25
C ALA A 164 -3.27 8.23 10.48
N ARG A 165 -4.36 8.75 11.06
CA ARG A 165 -5.62 7.98 11.20
C ARG A 165 -6.13 7.49 9.85
N ASN A 166 -6.06 8.32 8.82
CA ASN A 166 -6.53 7.95 7.48
C ASN A 166 -5.74 6.76 6.91
N LEU A 167 -4.41 6.75 7.10
CA LEU A 167 -3.59 5.61 6.68
C LEU A 167 -3.88 4.37 7.52
N PHE A 168 -4.01 4.53 8.84
CA PHE A 168 -4.34 3.44 9.74
C PHE A 168 -5.64 2.73 9.32
N ASP A 169 -6.70 3.50 9.07
CA ASP A 169 -7.99 2.96 8.64
C ASP A 169 -7.91 2.28 7.27
N ALA A 170 -7.15 2.85 6.32
CA ALA A 170 -6.90 2.22 5.03
C ALA A 170 -6.15 0.89 5.16
N LEU A 171 -5.14 0.81 6.03
CA LEU A 171 -4.38 -0.41 6.29
C LEU A 171 -5.24 -1.47 6.97
N LEU A 172 -6.14 -1.10 7.88
CA LEU A 172 -7.11 -2.03 8.45
C LEU A 172 -8.09 -2.55 7.40
N ALA A 173 -8.66 -1.66 6.58
CA ALA A 173 -9.71 -2.01 5.62
C ALA A 173 -9.21 -2.91 4.47
N ASP A 174 -7.93 -2.81 4.12
CA ASP A 174 -7.33 -3.60 3.05
C ASP A 174 -7.20 -5.08 3.46
N GLY A 175 -8.17 -5.88 3.05
CA GLY A 175 -8.16 -7.33 3.08
C GLY A 175 -9.15 -7.84 2.03
N PRO A 176 -9.05 -9.10 1.59
CA PRO A 176 -10.09 -9.68 0.77
C PRO A 176 -11.38 -9.61 1.57
N ALA A 177 -12.38 -8.88 1.05
CA ALA A 177 -13.74 -9.01 1.54
C ALA A 177 -14.05 -10.51 1.61
N PRO A 178 -14.63 -11.02 2.71
CA PRO A 178 -14.96 -12.43 2.80
C PRO A 178 -15.75 -12.77 1.54
N ARG A 179 -15.20 -13.66 0.69
CA ARG A 179 -15.96 -14.20 -0.43
C ARG A 179 -17.21 -14.75 0.23
N ARG A 180 -18.36 -14.11 -0.01
CA ARG A 180 -19.65 -14.74 0.24
C ARG A 180 -19.55 -16.07 -0.47
N GLN A 181 -19.31 -17.14 0.28
CA GLN A 181 -19.62 -18.48 -0.16
C GLN A 181 -21.10 -18.39 -0.47
N ASP A 182 -21.41 -18.21 -1.75
CA ASP A 182 -22.76 -18.29 -2.28
C ASP A 182 -23.12 -19.76 -2.06
N ASN A 183 -23.62 -20.05 -0.86
CA ASN A 183 -24.12 -21.35 -0.45
C ASN A 183 -25.45 -21.56 -1.17
N ARG A 184 -25.35 -21.69 -2.50
CA ARG A 184 -26.43 -22.10 -3.40
C ARG A 184 -26.45 -23.62 -3.55
N GLN A 185 -26.16 -24.32 -2.46
CA GLN A 185 -26.58 -25.69 -2.24
C GLN A 185 -27.43 -25.64 -0.98
N LEU A 186 -28.76 -25.67 -1.15
CA LEU A 186 -29.77 -26.17 -0.21
C LEU A 186 -31.18 -25.63 -0.60
N THR A 187 -31.62 -25.85 -1.83
CA THR A 187 -33.07 -25.96 -2.18
C THR A 187 -33.23 -26.73 -3.49
N LYS A 188 -32.77 -27.98 -3.53
CA LYS A 188 -33.44 -28.97 -4.39
C LYS A 188 -34.18 -29.94 -3.48
N GLY A 189 -35.25 -29.41 -2.89
CA GLY A 189 -36.23 -30.19 -2.18
C GLY A 189 -36.82 -31.22 -3.13
N GLN A 190 -36.64 -32.48 -2.75
CA GLN A 190 -37.59 -33.53 -3.04
C GLN A 190 -39.00 -33.09 -2.61
N GLY A 191 -40.03 -33.49 -3.35
CA GLY A 191 -41.40 -33.44 -2.81
C GLY A 191 -42.49 -33.18 -3.85
N THR A 192 -43.01 -34.28 -4.40
CA THR A 192 -44.45 -34.54 -4.62
C THR A 192 -45.26 -33.57 -5.48
N SER A 193 -45.58 -33.98 -6.71
CA SER A 193 -46.90 -34.52 -7.08
C SER A 193 -46.81 -35.24 -8.42
#